data_AF-A0A4W6FIG9-F1
#
_entry.id   AF-A0A4W6FIG9-F1
#
_cell.length_a   1.000
_cell.length_b   1.000
_cell.length_c   1.000
_cell.angle_alpha   90.00
_cell.angle_beta   90.00
_cell.angle_gamma   90.00
#
_symmetry.space_group_name_H-M   'P 1'
#
loop_
_entity.id
_entity.type
_entity.pdbx_description
1 polymer ?
#
loop_
_entity_poly.entity_id
_entity_poly.type
_entity_poly.pdbx_seq_one_letter_code
_entity_poly.pdbx_strand_id
1 'polypeptide(L)'
;CGTSSLIPMTPKKPQHWLQVVGHAGSFYVGDYGTLLKRFCKREQQCYVRLMKDILRPFVPAYHGVVQRDKQDYNMMDNLLTHFNTPAIMDCKMGSRTYLEEELHLARERPQPRNDMFEKMVAVDPEAPTVQERAQQAVLKTRYMQWRETLSSTTTLGFRIEGFRKANDECHTNFKRTKSREQVGEVLDNFVESSTHIVWSYLRQLKQLRQVLEASDFFRTHEVVGSSLLFVHDWTGRTGVWMIDFGKTVALPSHLTLDHRTPWVEGNREDGYLWGLDNLIDILANMLPLT
;
A
#
# COMPACT_ATOMS: atom_id res chain seq x y z
N CYS A 1 -14.39 -52.70 -15.75
CA CYS A 1 -13.16 -51.92 -15.54
C CYS A 1 -13.31 -50.57 -16.25
N GLY A 2 -13.82 -49.56 -15.55
CA GLY A 2 -14.02 -48.22 -16.10
C GLY A 2 -12.73 -47.42 -16.04
N THR A 3 -12.23 -47.02 -17.19
CA THR A 3 -11.07 -46.13 -17.34
C THR A 3 -11.50 -44.69 -17.03
N SER A 4 -10.97 -44.13 -15.95
CA SER A 4 -11.10 -42.71 -15.61
C SER A 4 -10.40 -41.87 -16.69
N SER A 5 -11.16 -41.03 -17.39
CA SER A 5 -10.64 -40.02 -18.29
C SER A 5 -10.07 -38.86 -17.48
N LEU A 6 -8.74 -38.76 -17.45
CA LEU A 6 -8.02 -37.57 -16.98
C LEU A 6 -8.40 -36.40 -17.88
N ILE A 7 -9.15 -35.44 -17.35
CA ILE A 7 -9.45 -34.16 -18.00
C ILE A 7 -8.12 -33.41 -18.09
N PRO A 8 -7.64 -33.01 -19.29
CA PRO A 8 -6.45 -32.18 -19.39
C PRO A 8 -6.77 -30.80 -18.79
N MET A 9 -6.04 -30.42 -17.74
CA MET A 9 -6.07 -29.05 -17.26
C MET A 9 -5.57 -28.14 -18.38
N THR A 10 -6.43 -27.25 -18.86
CA THR A 10 -6.05 -26.23 -19.82
C THR A 10 -4.93 -25.38 -19.22
N PRO A 11 -3.82 -25.13 -19.96
CA PRO A 11 -2.75 -24.28 -19.47
C PRO A 11 -3.33 -22.87 -19.27
N LYS A 12 -3.39 -22.42 -18.01
CA LYS A 12 -3.72 -21.02 -17.69
C LYS A 12 -2.68 -20.14 -18.40
N LYS A 13 -3.16 -19.17 -19.18
CA LYS A 13 -2.28 -18.15 -19.79
C LYS A 13 -1.36 -17.58 -18.72
N PRO A 14 -0.06 -17.32 -19.03
CA PRO A 14 0.85 -16.68 -18.08
C PRO A 14 0.28 -15.31 -17.69
N GLN A 15 -0.27 -15.22 -16.47
CA GLN A 15 -0.71 -13.95 -15.91
C GLN A 15 0.54 -13.08 -15.76
N HIS A 16 0.61 -12.00 -16.53
CA HIS A 16 1.63 -10.98 -16.28
C HIS A 16 1.31 -10.30 -14.95
N TRP A 17 2.34 -10.08 -14.13
CA TRP A 17 2.19 -9.28 -12.92
C TRP A 17 1.73 -7.88 -13.32
N LEU A 18 0.65 -7.42 -12.69
CA LEU A 18 0.06 -6.11 -12.94
C LEU A 18 0.47 -5.17 -11.81
N GLN A 19 1.50 -4.39 -12.07
CA GLN A 19 1.96 -3.34 -11.15
C GLN A 19 1.27 -2.01 -11.50
N VAL A 20 0.53 -1.44 -10.55
CA VAL A 20 -0.15 -0.15 -10.75
C VAL A 20 0.82 1.01 -10.48
N VAL A 21 1.53 1.00 -9.35
CA VAL A 21 2.52 2.02 -8.96
C VAL A 21 3.70 1.38 -8.22
N GLY A 22 4.83 2.09 -8.13
CA GLY A 22 6.01 1.69 -7.38
C GLY A 22 6.92 0.71 -8.12
N HIS A 23 8.10 0.44 -7.55
CA HIS A 23 8.98 -0.72 -7.76
C HIS A 23 9.07 -1.38 -9.17
N ALA A 24 9.10 -0.62 -10.26
CA ALA A 24 9.32 -1.16 -11.60
C ALA A 24 10.59 -2.05 -11.62
N GLY A 25 10.46 -3.28 -12.13
CA GLY A 25 11.55 -4.25 -12.18
C GLY A 25 11.89 -4.95 -10.86
N SER A 26 11.07 -4.81 -9.80
CA SER A 26 11.29 -5.50 -8.52
C SER A 26 10.43 -6.74 -8.33
N PHE A 27 9.58 -7.08 -9.30
CA PHE A 27 8.62 -8.17 -9.22
C PHE A 27 8.79 -9.17 -10.36
N TYR A 28 8.65 -10.45 -10.03
CA TYR A 28 8.55 -11.53 -11.01
C TYR A 28 7.36 -12.41 -10.67
N VAL A 29 6.56 -12.75 -11.68
CA VAL A 29 5.54 -13.79 -11.52
C VAL A 29 6.27 -15.11 -11.30
N GLY A 30 5.99 -15.75 -10.18
CA GLY A 30 6.48 -17.08 -9.87
C GLY A 30 5.52 -18.15 -10.36
N ASP A 31 5.88 -19.41 -10.13
CA ASP A 31 5.03 -20.55 -10.47
C ASP A 31 3.83 -20.68 -9.52
N TYR A 32 2.81 -21.41 -9.94
CA TYR A 32 1.67 -21.81 -9.10
C TYR A 32 0.93 -20.67 -8.37
N GLY A 33 0.87 -19.48 -8.98
CA GLY A 33 0.17 -18.33 -8.39
C GLY A 33 0.98 -17.60 -7.32
N THR A 34 2.31 -17.71 -7.36
CA THR A 34 3.20 -16.94 -6.48
C THR A 34 3.73 -15.67 -7.16
N LEU A 35 4.22 -14.75 -6.34
CA LEU A 35 4.87 -13.51 -6.70
C LEU A 35 6.21 -13.43 -5.98
N LEU A 36 7.26 -13.07 -6.72
CA LEU A 36 8.58 -12.81 -6.18
C LEU A 36 8.79 -11.30 -6.10
N LYS A 37 9.00 -10.78 -4.89
CA LYS A 37 9.37 -9.38 -4.64
C LYS A 37 10.83 -9.31 -4.25
N ARG A 38 11.59 -8.35 -4.79
CA ARG A 38 13.01 -8.15 -4.44
C ARG A 38 13.21 -8.18 -2.93
N PHE A 39 14.19 -8.96 -2.47
CA PHE A 39 14.41 -9.15 -1.04
C PHE A 39 14.66 -7.83 -0.32
N CYS A 40 13.92 -7.64 0.76
CA CYS A 40 14.16 -6.62 1.76
C CYS A 40 14.12 -7.31 3.12
N LYS A 41 15.22 -7.20 3.88
CA LYS A 41 15.34 -7.85 5.20
C LYS A 41 14.24 -7.43 6.17
N ARG A 42 13.90 -6.13 6.21
CA ARG A 42 12.83 -5.62 7.09
C ARG A 42 11.48 -6.21 6.71
N GLU A 43 11.14 -6.16 5.42
CA GLU A 43 9.89 -6.71 4.91
C GLU A 43 9.77 -8.23 5.17
N GLN A 44 10.87 -8.97 4.97
CA GLN A 44 10.92 -10.40 5.29
C GLN A 44 10.61 -10.66 6.76
N GLN A 45 11.22 -9.89 7.68
CA GLN A 45 10.97 -10.03 9.10
C GLN A 45 9.51 -9.73 9.46
N CYS A 46 8.90 -8.74 8.83
CA CYS A 46 7.48 -8.44 8.99
C CYS A 46 6.61 -9.62 8.53
N TYR A 47 6.83 -10.15 7.33
CA TYR A 47 6.05 -11.28 6.82
C TYR A 47 6.18 -12.53 7.70
N VAL A 48 7.39 -12.86 8.17
CA VAL A 48 7.59 -14.00 9.09
C VAL A 48 6.78 -13.85 10.38
N ARG A 49 6.66 -12.64 10.93
CA ARG A 49 5.83 -12.38 12.11
C ARG A 49 4.34 -12.41 11.78
N LEU A 50 3.93 -11.76 10.69
CA LEU A 50 2.56 -11.72 10.22
C LEU A 50 1.99 -13.13 9.93
N MET A 51 2.81 -14.07 9.46
CA MET A 51 2.38 -15.47 9.27
C MET A 51 2.03 -16.20 10.58
N LYS A 52 2.36 -15.61 11.74
CA LYS A 52 2.02 -16.11 13.07
C LYS A 52 1.01 -15.20 13.80
N ASP A 53 0.61 -14.10 13.19
CA ASP A 53 -0.31 -13.11 13.75
C ASP A 53 -1.74 -13.32 13.24
N ILE A 54 -2.72 -12.77 13.95
CA ILE A 54 -4.13 -12.80 13.53
C ILE A 54 -4.38 -12.03 12.23
N LEU A 55 -3.47 -11.13 11.82
CA LEU A 55 -3.48 -10.44 10.53
C LEU A 55 -3.13 -11.33 9.34
N ARG A 56 -2.68 -12.57 9.54
CA ARG A 56 -2.30 -13.49 8.46
C ARG A 56 -3.30 -13.54 7.29
N PRO A 57 -4.63 -13.56 7.48
CA PRO A 57 -5.58 -13.59 6.37
C PRO A 57 -5.66 -12.30 5.54
N PHE A 58 -5.13 -11.19 6.07
CA PHE A 58 -5.20 -9.85 5.48
C PHE A 58 -3.89 -9.40 4.82
N VAL A 59 -2.94 -10.32 4.66
CA VAL A 59 -1.66 -10.08 3.97
C VAL A 59 -1.40 -11.20 2.96
N PRO A 60 -0.56 -11.00 1.94
CA PRO A 60 -0.09 -12.11 1.10
C PRO A 60 0.50 -13.23 1.95
N ALA A 61 0.10 -14.48 1.69
CA ALA A 61 0.76 -15.61 2.34
C ALA A 61 2.24 -15.63 1.94
N TYR A 62 3.13 -15.76 2.92
CA TYR A 62 4.57 -15.67 2.71
C TYR A 62 5.23 -17.04 2.75
N HIS A 63 6.05 -17.33 1.74
CA HIS A 63 6.63 -18.65 1.49
C HIS A 63 8.15 -18.69 1.66
N GLY A 64 8.74 -17.64 2.23
CA GLY A 64 10.18 -17.55 2.47
C GLY A 64 10.95 -16.81 1.38
N VAL A 65 12.27 -17.01 1.40
CA VAL A 65 13.20 -16.37 0.46
C VAL A 65 13.64 -17.41 -0.56
N VAL A 66 13.63 -17.03 -1.83
CA VAL A 66 14.16 -17.83 -2.95
C VAL A 66 15.22 -17.04 -3.70
N GLN A 67 16.16 -17.74 -4.31
CA GLN A 67 17.23 -17.13 -5.09
C GLN A 67 16.96 -17.29 -6.59
N ARG A 68 17.10 -16.20 -7.35
CA ARG A 68 16.99 -16.17 -8.81
C ARG A 68 18.04 -15.23 -9.37
N ASP A 69 18.79 -15.65 -10.38
CA ASP A 69 19.83 -14.84 -11.04
C ASP A 69 20.82 -14.22 -10.02
N LYS A 70 21.21 -14.99 -9.00
CA LYS A 70 22.07 -14.59 -7.87
C LYS A 70 21.50 -13.45 -7.00
N GLN A 71 20.20 -13.15 -7.11
CA GLN A 71 19.49 -12.20 -6.28
C GLN A 71 18.45 -12.91 -5.42
N ASP A 72 18.24 -12.41 -4.21
CA ASP A 72 17.24 -12.93 -3.29
C ASP A 72 15.89 -12.24 -3.52
N TYR A 73 14.82 -13.03 -3.40
CA TYR A 73 13.44 -12.59 -3.51
C TYR A 73 12.60 -13.15 -2.37
N ASN A 74 11.74 -12.30 -1.82
CA ASN A 74 10.63 -12.70 -0.97
C ASN A 74 9.55 -13.34 -1.85
N MET A 75 9.24 -14.61 -1.61
CA MET A 75 8.17 -15.34 -2.30
C MET A 75 6.86 -15.24 -1.50
N MET A 76 5.78 -14.84 -2.15
CA MET A 76 4.46 -14.67 -1.54
C MET A 76 3.35 -15.03 -2.51
N ASP A 77 2.11 -15.17 -2.04
CA ASP A 77 0.95 -15.36 -2.93
C ASP A 77 0.77 -14.17 -3.87
N ASN A 78 0.50 -14.45 -5.14
CA ASN A 78 -0.02 -13.45 -6.05
C ASN A 78 -1.52 -13.26 -5.77
N LEU A 79 -1.85 -12.14 -5.12
CA LEU A 79 -3.21 -11.76 -4.74
C LEU A 79 -4.20 -11.68 -5.93
N LEU A 80 -3.69 -11.58 -7.16
CA LEU A 80 -4.50 -11.47 -8.38
C LEU A 80 -4.90 -12.84 -8.97
N THR A 81 -4.31 -13.94 -8.49
CA THR A 81 -4.45 -15.29 -9.08
C THR A 81 -5.91 -15.75 -9.23
N HIS A 82 -6.79 -15.27 -8.35
CA HIS A 82 -8.18 -15.71 -8.26
C HIS A 82 -9.19 -14.69 -8.78
N PHE A 83 -8.74 -13.64 -9.47
CA PHE A 83 -9.59 -12.64 -10.08
C PHE A 83 -9.58 -12.75 -11.60
N ASN A 84 -10.71 -12.44 -12.23
CA ASN A 84 -10.82 -12.40 -13.69
C ASN A 84 -10.73 -10.95 -14.19
N THR A 85 -9.68 -10.61 -14.94
CA THR A 85 -9.42 -9.22 -15.40
C THR A 85 -9.58 -8.18 -14.28
N PRO A 86 -8.76 -8.27 -13.20
CA PRO A 86 -8.96 -7.46 -12.01
C PRO A 86 -8.76 -5.97 -12.24
N ALA A 87 -9.63 -5.16 -11.64
CA ALA A 87 -9.35 -3.78 -11.31
C ALA A 87 -8.61 -3.71 -9.96
N ILE A 88 -7.55 -2.91 -9.89
CA ILE A 88 -6.58 -2.86 -8.78
C ILE A 88 -6.36 -1.41 -8.36
N MET A 89 -6.41 -1.11 -7.07
CA MET A 89 -6.04 0.20 -6.50
C MET A 89 -5.06 0.02 -5.35
N ASP A 90 -4.05 0.89 -5.32
CA ASP A 90 -3.08 0.99 -4.23
C ASP A 90 -3.35 2.26 -3.42
N CYS A 91 -3.65 2.07 -2.13
CA CYS A 91 -3.84 3.15 -1.17
C CYS A 91 -2.73 3.09 -0.12
N LYS A 92 -1.81 4.07 -0.15
CA LYS A 92 -0.79 4.22 0.88
C LYS A 92 -1.41 4.68 2.18
N MET A 93 -1.10 3.99 3.27
CA MET A 93 -1.69 4.22 4.58
C MET A 93 -0.76 5.01 5.51
N GLY A 94 -1.38 5.69 6.48
CA GLY A 94 -0.72 6.48 7.52
C GLY A 94 -0.78 7.99 7.25
N SER A 95 -0.66 8.78 8.30
CA SER A 95 -0.55 10.26 8.25
C SER A 95 0.85 10.74 7.87
N ARG A 96 1.82 9.82 7.78
CA ARG A 96 3.20 10.05 7.32
C ARG A 96 3.74 8.84 6.56
N THR A 97 4.73 9.08 5.71
CA THR A 97 5.29 8.06 4.80
C THR A 97 6.81 7.87 4.92
N TYR A 98 7.34 8.37 6.03
CA TYR A 98 8.74 8.26 6.41
C TYR A 98 8.87 7.86 7.86
N LEU A 99 9.91 7.09 8.15
CA LEU A 99 10.24 6.69 9.52
C LEU A 99 10.81 7.89 10.27
N GLU A 100 10.56 7.93 11.58
CA GLU A 100 11.17 8.95 12.44
C GLU A 100 12.70 8.86 12.42
N GLU A 101 13.25 7.65 12.38
CA GLU A 101 14.68 7.40 12.18
C GLU A 101 15.22 8.03 10.87
N GLU A 102 14.41 8.04 9.79
CA GLU A 102 14.81 8.71 8.53
C GLU A 102 14.92 10.23 8.71
N LEU A 103 14.14 10.85 9.61
CA LEU A 103 14.28 12.27 9.95
C LEU A 103 15.57 12.55 10.70
N HIS A 104 15.88 11.77 11.73
CA HIS A 104 17.11 11.93 12.51
C HIS A 104 18.35 11.75 11.62
N LEU A 105 18.38 10.67 10.81
CA LEU A 105 19.46 10.42 9.87
C LEU A 105 19.62 11.54 8.84
N ALA A 106 18.52 12.11 8.33
CA ALA A 106 18.59 13.22 7.39
C ALA A 106 19.14 14.52 8.00
N ARG A 107 18.96 14.73 9.32
CA ARG A 107 19.54 15.88 10.03
C ARG A 107 21.03 15.68 10.32
N GLU A 108 21.42 14.48 10.74
CA GLU A 108 22.82 14.14 11.04
C GLU A 108 23.67 14.01 9.77
N ARG A 109 23.11 13.42 8.71
CA ARG A 109 23.78 13.13 7.44
C ARG A 109 22.90 13.52 6.26
N PRO A 110 22.80 14.83 5.96
CA PRO A 110 22.00 15.30 4.83
C PRO A 110 22.49 14.70 3.51
N GLN A 111 21.61 14.02 2.78
CA GLN A 111 21.87 13.48 1.44
C GLN A 111 20.83 14.03 0.45
N PRO A 112 21.04 15.23 -0.11
CA PRO A 112 20.16 15.82 -1.10
C PRO A 112 20.12 14.98 -2.38
N ARG A 113 18.95 14.92 -3.02
CA ARG A 113 18.69 14.12 -4.21
C ARG A 113 18.15 14.97 -5.34
N ASN A 114 18.83 14.93 -6.48
CA ASN A 114 18.43 15.62 -7.70
C ASN A 114 17.13 15.06 -8.29
N ASP A 115 16.95 13.73 -8.33
CA ASP A 115 15.74 13.10 -8.87
C ASP A 115 14.45 13.50 -8.12
N MET A 116 14.56 13.82 -6.83
CA MET A 116 13.43 14.30 -6.02
C MET A 116 13.16 15.78 -6.24
N PHE A 117 14.20 16.59 -6.48
CA PHE A 117 14.05 18.00 -6.83
C PHE A 117 13.33 18.14 -8.18
N GLU A 118 13.75 17.41 -9.20
CA GLU A 118 13.11 17.41 -10.52
C GLU A 118 11.62 17.04 -10.42
N LYS A 119 11.30 15.99 -9.64
CA LYS A 119 9.91 15.59 -9.37
C LYS A 119 9.11 16.63 -8.60
N MET A 120 9.76 17.41 -7.72
CA MET A 120 9.12 18.49 -6.97
C MET A 120 8.77 19.65 -7.92
N VAL A 121 9.76 20.13 -8.68
CA VAL A 121 9.60 21.20 -9.67
C VAL A 121 8.57 20.86 -10.73
N ALA A 122 8.56 19.61 -11.22
CA ALA A 122 7.58 19.16 -12.22
C ALA A 122 6.13 19.19 -11.72
N VAL A 123 5.90 19.22 -10.41
CA VAL A 123 4.55 19.33 -9.82
C VAL A 123 4.26 20.76 -9.39
N ASP A 124 5.23 21.44 -8.81
CA ASP A 124 5.13 22.81 -8.33
C ASP A 124 6.51 23.48 -8.44
N PRO A 125 6.74 24.31 -9.48
CA PRO A 125 8.00 25.01 -9.68
C PRO A 125 8.39 25.92 -8.52
N GLU A 126 7.42 26.41 -7.73
CA GLU A 126 7.68 27.33 -6.63
C GLU A 126 7.98 26.63 -5.30
N ALA A 127 7.71 25.32 -5.18
CA ALA A 127 7.87 24.57 -3.94
C ALA A 127 9.31 24.47 -3.37
N PRO A 128 10.38 24.36 -4.17
CA PRO A 128 11.75 24.36 -3.64
C PRO A 128 12.16 25.71 -3.05
N THR A 129 12.94 25.70 -1.98
CA THR A 129 13.56 26.91 -1.40
C THR A 129 14.68 27.46 -2.30
N VAL A 130 15.13 28.69 -2.05
CA VAL A 130 16.25 29.29 -2.78
C VAL A 130 17.52 28.42 -2.69
N GLN A 131 17.82 27.85 -1.52
CA GLN A 131 18.95 26.94 -1.36
C GLN A 131 18.78 25.64 -2.16
N GLU A 132 17.59 25.04 -2.13
CA GLU A 132 17.29 23.81 -2.88
C GLU A 132 17.36 24.04 -4.40
N ARG A 133 16.92 25.22 -4.89
CA ARG A 133 17.06 25.62 -6.30
C ARG A 133 18.53 25.76 -6.69
N ALA A 134 19.34 26.41 -5.86
CA ALA A 134 20.77 26.59 -6.12
C ALA A 134 21.52 25.24 -6.16
N GLN A 135 21.11 24.28 -5.34
CA GLN A 135 21.70 22.93 -5.30
C GLN A 135 21.10 21.96 -6.32
N GLN A 136 19.96 22.30 -6.93
CA GLN A 136 19.12 21.41 -7.74
C GLN A 136 18.87 20.04 -7.08
N ALA A 137 18.68 20.05 -5.77
CA ALA A 137 18.51 18.84 -4.97
C ALA A 137 17.69 19.14 -3.71
N VAL A 138 16.90 18.16 -3.26
CA VAL A 138 16.13 18.23 -2.01
C VAL A 138 16.40 16.99 -1.16
N LEU A 139 16.28 17.12 0.17
CA LEU A 139 16.33 15.95 1.04
C LEU A 139 15.11 15.04 0.79
N LYS A 140 15.31 13.73 0.93
CA LYS A 140 14.24 12.75 0.78
C LYS A 140 13.09 12.99 1.75
N THR A 141 13.40 13.29 3.01
CA THR A 141 12.42 13.60 4.07
C THR A 141 11.62 14.86 3.73
N ARG A 142 12.30 15.92 3.32
CA ARG A 142 11.70 17.18 2.84
C ARG A 142 10.77 16.99 1.64
N TYR A 143 11.15 16.15 0.67
CA TYR A 143 10.29 15.78 -0.46
C TYR A 143 9.05 15.02 0.00
N MET A 144 9.21 14.03 0.89
CA MET A 144 8.08 13.25 1.40
C MET A 144 7.10 14.13 2.18
N GLN A 145 7.59 14.99 3.08
CA GLN A 145 6.74 15.93 3.82
C GLN A 145 5.93 16.84 2.89
N TRP A 146 6.55 17.40 1.83
CA TRP A 146 5.80 18.20 0.85
C TRP A 146 4.82 17.37 0.01
N ARG A 147 5.17 16.14 -0.36
CA ARG A 147 4.23 15.25 -1.04
C ARG A 147 3.01 14.96 -0.17
N GLU A 148 3.21 14.81 1.13
CA GLU A 148 2.14 14.56 2.08
C GLU A 148 1.18 15.75 2.13
N THR A 149 1.69 17.00 2.16
CA THR A 149 0.84 18.21 2.20
C THR A 149 0.02 18.47 0.93
N LEU A 150 0.45 17.95 -0.22
CA LEU A 150 -0.29 18.05 -1.48
C LEU A 150 -1.40 17.00 -1.63
N SER A 151 -1.30 15.91 -0.88
CA SER A 151 -2.23 14.78 -0.95
C SER A 151 -3.17 14.74 0.27
N SER A 152 -4.03 13.75 0.32
CA SER A 152 -4.89 13.46 1.48
C SER A 152 -4.12 12.88 2.68
N THR A 153 -2.81 12.61 2.57
CA THR A 153 -2.04 11.93 3.62
C THR A 153 -2.15 12.63 4.98
N THR A 154 -1.89 13.93 5.04
CA THR A 154 -1.89 14.67 6.32
C THR A 154 -3.29 15.01 6.82
N THR A 155 -4.32 14.93 5.96
CA THR A 155 -5.69 15.36 6.30
C THR A 155 -6.66 14.20 6.51
N LEU A 156 -6.39 13.04 5.91
CA LEU A 156 -7.23 11.85 5.97
C LEU A 156 -6.47 10.59 6.39
N GLY A 157 -5.14 10.62 6.55
CA GLY A 157 -4.36 9.47 7.03
C GLY A 157 -4.12 8.37 5.98
N PHE A 158 -4.37 8.67 4.71
CA PHE A 158 -4.02 7.81 3.58
C PHE A 158 -3.98 8.64 2.29
N ARG A 159 -3.45 8.05 1.21
CA ARG A 159 -3.62 8.59 -0.15
C ARG A 159 -3.68 7.49 -1.19
N ILE A 160 -4.39 7.76 -2.28
CA ILE A 160 -4.44 6.87 -3.45
C ILE A 160 -3.13 7.09 -4.23
N GLU A 161 -2.34 6.03 -4.42
CA GLU A 161 -1.13 6.10 -5.22
C GLU A 161 -1.46 5.92 -6.71
N GLY A 162 -2.39 5.01 -7.02
CA GLY A 162 -2.85 4.74 -8.36
C GLY A 162 -3.90 3.64 -8.41
N PHE A 163 -4.64 3.56 -9.52
CA PHE A 163 -5.48 2.40 -9.82
C PHE A 163 -5.44 2.05 -11.30
N ARG A 164 -5.79 0.79 -11.60
CA ARG A 164 -5.99 0.25 -12.94
C ARG A 164 -7.37 -0.40 -13.00
N LYS A 165 -8.15 -0.12 -14.03
CA LYS A 165 -9.46 -0.75 -14.25
C LYS A 165 -9.35 -2.05 -15.04
N ALA A 166 -10.46 -2.78 -15.12
CA ALA A 166 -10.57 -4.01 -15.90
C ALA A 166 -10.37 -3.80 -17.41
N ASN A 167 -10.66 -2.59 -17.91
CA ASN A 167 -10.43 -2.16 -19.30
C ASN A 167 -8.97 -1.71 -19.58
N ASP A 168 -8.05 -1.98 -18.65
CA ASP A 168 -6.63 -1.61 -18.69
C ASP A 168 -6.33 -0.09 -18.57
N GLU A 169 -7.34 0.75 -18.33
CA GLU A 169 -7.14 2.17 -18.03
C GLU A 169 -6.37 2.34 -16.71
N CYS A 170 -5.24 3.05 -16.76
CA CYS A 170 -4.38 3.30 -15.61
C CYS A 170 -4.41 4.76 -15.20
N HIS A 171 -4.70 5.03 -13.93
CA HIS A 171 -4.66 6.35 -13.32
C HIS A 171 -3.62 6.37 -12.20
N THR A 172 -2.58 7.18 -12.35
CA THR A 172 -1.47 7.25 -11.37
C THR A 172 -1.13 8.68 -10.96
N ASN A 173 -1.85 9.68 -11.49
CA ASN A 173 -1.61 11.08 -11.22
C ASN A 173 -2.49 11.64 -10.10
N PHE A 174 -2.33 11.12 -8.88
CA PHE A 174 -3.08 11.53 -7.69
C PHE A 174 -2.29 12.42 -6.74
N LYS A 175 -1.21 13.06 -7.24
CA LYS A 175 -0.29 13.86 -6.41
C LYS A 175 -0.95 15.03 -5.70
N ARG A 176 -2.09 15.52 -6.22
CA ARG A 176 -2.87 16.65 -5.71
C ARG A 176 -4.29 16.26 -5.26
N THR A 177 -4.60 14.96 -5.22
CA THR A 177 -5.88 14.46 -4.69
C THR A 177 -5.82 14.57 -3.17
N LYS A 178 -6.59 15.50 -2.61
CA LYS A 178 -6.45 15.90 -1.21
C LYS A 178 -7.75 15.96 -0.43
N SER A 179 -8.78 16.60 -0.98
CA SER A 179 -10.03 16.77 -0.27
C SER A 179 -10.79 15.46 -0.18
N ARG A 180 -11.69 15.36 0.79
CA ARG A 180 -12.52 14.16 0.99
C ARG A 180 -13.40 13.88 -0.23
N GLU A 181 -13.90 14.94 -0.87
CA GLU A 181 -14.72 14.90 -2.07
C GLU A 181 -13.92 14.37 -3.25
N GLN A 182 -12.71 14.90 -3.49
CA GLN A 182 -11.83 14.42 -4.55
C GLN A 182 -11.47 12.94 -4.36
N VAL A 183 -11.21 12.51 -3.12
CA VAL A 183 -10.95 11.10 -2.82
C VAL A 183 -12.20 10.25 -3.10
N GLY A 184 -13.38 10.72 -2.71
CA GLY A 184 -14.67 10.08 -3.01
C GLY A 184 -14.90 9.90 -4.52
N GLU A 185 -14.65 10.93 -5.32
CA GLU A 185 -14.75 10.86 -6.80
C GLU A 185 -13.80 9.82 -7.40
N VAL A 186 -12.57 9.73 -6.89
CA VAL A 186 -11.58 8.75 -7.35
C VAL A 186 -11.99 7.32 -6.97
N LEU A 187 -12.52 7.12 -5.76
CA LEU A 187 -13.04 5.82 -5.31
C LEU A 187 -14.27 5.41 -6.12
N ASP A 188 -15.20 6.33 -6.38
CA ASP A 188 -16.40 6.06 -7.20
C ASP A 188 -16.04 5.70 -8.64
N ASN A 189 -15.08 6.41 -9.22
CA ASN A 189 -14.55 6.11 -10.54
C ASN A 189 -13.90 4.71 -10.59
N PHE A 190 -13.14 4.33 -9.56
CA PHE A 190 -12.48 3.03 -9.49
C PHE A 190 -13.47 1.87 -9.42
N VAL A 191 -14.55 2.01 -8.63
CA VAL A 191 -15.58 0.97 -8.49
C VAL A 191 -16.68 1.07 -9.56
N GLU A 192 -16.56 2.00 -10.51
CA GLU A 192 -17.51 2.28 -11.58
C GLU A 192 -18.95 2.44 -11.03
N SER A 193 -19.07 3.20 -9.93
CA SER A 193 -20.32 3.44 -9.19
C SER A 193 -21.05 2.16 -8.70
N SER A 194 -20.36 1.01 -8.65
CA SER A 194 -20.93 -0.26 -8.20
C SER A 194 -21.10 -0.31 -6.69
N THR A 195 -22.33 -0.11 -6.23
CA THR A 195 -22.68 -0.18 -4.80
C THR A 195 -22.40 -1.55 -4.19
N HIS A 196 -22.52 -2.64 -4.95
CA HIS A 196 -22.19 -3.99 -4.49
C HIS A 196 -20.70 -4.13 -4.14
N ILE A 197 -19.82 -3.61 -5.00
CA ILE A 197 -18.36 -3.61 -4.76
C ILE A 197 -18.02 -2.76 -3.54
N VAL A 198 -18.60 -1.55 -3.45
CA VAL A 198 -18.43 -0.66 -2.29
C VAL A 198 -18.85 -1.35 -0.99
N TRP A 199 -20.02 -2.00 -0.97
CA TRP A 199 -20.52 -2.71 0.21
C TRP A 199 -19.55 -3.81 0.65
N SER A 200 -19.03 -4.58 -0.31
CA SER A 200 -18.11 -5.67 -0.01
C SER A 200 -16.75 -5.17 0.49
N TYR A 201 -16.19 -4.10 -0.09
CA TYR A 201 -15.00 -3.46 0.46
C TYR A 201 -15.23 -2.91 1.87
N LEU A 202 -16.35 -2.22 2.11
CA LEU A 202 -16.69 -1.69 3.42
C LEU A 202 -16.74 -2.80 4.48
N ARG A 203 -17.34 -3.95 4.15
CA ARG A 203 -17.36 -5.11 5.04
C ARG A 203 -15.96 -5.60 5.37
N GLN A 204 -15.10 -5.76 4.35
CA GLN A 204 -13.72 -6.23 4.54
C GLN A 204 -12.87 -5.24 5.34
N LEU A 205 -13.00 -3.94 5.10
CA LEU A 205 -12.28 -2.90 5.84
C LEU A 205 -12.71 -2.84 7.30
N LYS A 206 -14.00 -2.97 7.59
CA LYS A 206 -14.52 -3.06 8.98
C LYS A 206 -13.98 -4.30 9.70
N GLN A 207 -13.89 -5.44 9.01
CA GLN A 207 -13.28 -6.65 9.56
C GLN A 207 -11.78 -6.46 9.80
N LEU A 208 -11.06 -5.92 8.82
CA LEU A 208 -9.63 -5.62 8.94
C LEU A 208 -9.36 -4.70 10.14
N ARG A 209 -10.15 -3.64 10.32
CA ARG A 209 -10.03 -2.74 11.47
C ARG A 209 -10.11 -3.48 12.81
N GLN A 210 -11.10 -4.35 12.98
CA GLN A 210 -11.24 -5.14 14.20
C GLN A 210 -10.03 -6.05 14.46
N VAL A 211 -9.47 -6.65 13.41
CA VAL A 211 -8.29 -7.52 13.52
C VAL A 211 -7.02 -6.72 13.80
N LEU A 212 -6.86 -5.53 13.21
CA LEU A 212 -5.77 -4.61 13.51
C LEU A 212 -5.77 -4.19 14.97
N GLU A 213 -6.94 -3.82 15.51
CA GLU A 213 -7.10 -3.40 16.91
C GLU A 213 -6.74 -4.51 17.91
N ALA A 214 -6.85 -5.78 17.51
CA ALA A 214 -6.51 -6.93 18.34
C ALA A 214 -5.11 -7.51 18.06
N SER A 215 -4.38 -7.00 17.06
CA SER A 215 -3.13 -7.60 16.59
C SER A 215 -1.93 -7.18 17.44
N ASP A 216 -1.22 -8.17 17.98
CA ASP A 216 0.04 -7.95 18.70
C ASP A 216 1.14 -7.46 17.75
N PHE A 217 1.19 -7.97 16.52
CA PHE A 217 2.09 -7.42 15.50
C PHE A 217 1.81 -5.93 15.31
N PHE A 218 0.56 -5.56 15.02
CA PHE A 218 0.22 -4.20 14.65
C PHE A 218 0.55 -3.22 15.77
N ARG A 219 0.03 -3.44 16.99
CA ARG A 219 0.24 -2.55 18.14
C ARG A 219 1.71 -2.35 18.53
N THR A 220 2.60 -3.27 18.14
CA THR A 220 4.04 -3.25 18.49
C THR A 220 4.93 -2.87 17.32
N HIS A 221 4.38 -2.41 16.20
CA HIS A 221 5.15 -1.95 15.05
C HIS A 221 4.73 -0.54 14.66
N GLU A 222 5.69 0.26 14.24
CA GLU A 222 5.45 1.48 13.47
C GLU A 222 5.23 1.07 12.01
N VAL A 223 4.01 1.24 11.49
CA VAL A 223 3.56 0.72 10.20
C VAL A 223 3.53 1.84 9.16
N VAL A 224 4.70 2.12 8.61
CA VAL A 224 4.91 3.23 7.67
C VAL A 224 5.21 2.73 6.27
N GLY A 225 4.64 3.41 5.27
CA GLY A 225 4.94 3.17 3.87
C GLY A 225 4.27 1.94 3.25
N SER A 226 3.52 1.19 4.05
CA SER A 226 2.62 0.12 3.59
C SER A 226 1.39 0.68 2.87
N SER A 227 0.71 -0.20 2.15
CA SER A 227 -0.52 0.12 1.44
C SER A 227 -1.63 -0.89 1.72
N LEU A 228 -2.87 -0.48 1.49
CA LEU A 228 -3.99 -1.38 1.24
C LEU A 228 -4.13 -1.55 -0.28
N LEU A 229 -4.04 -2.80 -0.74
CA LEU A 229 -4.29 -3.19 -2.12
C LEU A 229 -5.75 -3.64 -2.27
N PHE A 230 -6.53 -2.85 -2.98
CA PHE A 230 -7.90 -3.16 -3.35
C PHE A 230 -7.91 -3.90 -4.68
N VAL A 231 -8.64 -5.01 -4.74
CA VAL A 231 -8.80 -5.79 -5.98
C VAL A 231 -10.26 -6.17 -6.13
N HIS A 232 -10.82 -5.97 -7.32
CA HIS A 232 -12.13 -6.51 -7.65
C HIS A 232 -12.20 -6.96 -9.10
N ASP A 233 -13.21 -7.74 -9.44
CA ASP A 233 -13.52 -8.09 -10.81
C ASP A 233 -15.01 -7.98 -11.15
N TRP A 234 -15.32 -8.18 -12.42
CA TRP A 234 -16.67 -8.09 -12.97
C TRP A 234 -17.66 -9.10 -12.36
N THR A 235 -17.18 -10.16 -11.70
CA THR A 235 -18.06 -11.13 -11.01
C THR A 235 -18.57 -10.58 -9.66
N GLY A 236 -18.09 -9.41 -9.23
CA GLY A 236 -18.37 -8.83 -7.93
C GLY A 236 -17.46 -9.36 -6.82
N ARG A 237 -16.45 -10.18 -7.16
CA ARG A 237 -15.41 -10.60 -6.21
C ARG A 237 -14.60 -9.37 -5.82
N THR A 238 -14.26 -9.28 -4.54
CA THR A 238 -13.50 -8.16 -3.96
C THR A 238 -12.49 -8.70 -2.97
N GLY A 239 -11.39 -8.00 -2.80
CA GLY A 239 -10.36 -8.31 -1.81
C GLY A 239 -9.57 -7.08 -1.41
N VAL A 240 -9.17 -7.03 -0.14
CA VAL A 240 -8.32 -5.98 0.42
C VAL A 240 -7.21 -6.62 1.24
N TRP A 241 -5.96 -6.28 0.93
CA TRP A 241 -4.79 -6.79 1.65
C TRP A 241 -3.83 -5.67 2.03
N MET A 242 -3.20 -5.80 3.18
CA MET A 242 -2.04 -4.98 3.53
C MET A 242 -0.80 -5.52 2.81
N ILE A 243 -0.04 -4.62 2.20
CA ILE A 243 1.18 -4.92 1.46
C ILE A 243 2.29 -3.90 1.79
N ASP A 244 3.51 -4.17 1.30
CA ASP A 244 4.65 -3.24 1.32
C ASP A 244 5.19 -2.87 2.71
N PHE A 245 5.61 -3.88 3.48
CA PHE A 245 6.17 -3.72 4.84
C PHE A 245 7.66 -3.32 4.87
N GLY A 246 8.22 -2.83 3.77
CA GLY A 246 9.65 -2.51 3.66
C GLY A 246 10.15 -1.44 4.63
N LYS A 247 9.23 -0.60 5.12
CA LYS A 247 9.49 0.43 6.13
C LYS A 247 8.75 0.17 7.45
N THR A 248 8.07 -0.95 7.62
CA THR A 248 7.45 -1.30 8.91
C THR A 248 8.54 -1.76 9.88
N VAL A 249 8.56 -1.19 11.09
CA VAL A 249 9.63 -1.47 12.07
C VAL A 249 9.04 -1.79 13.43
N ALA A 250 9.65 -2.75 14.13
CA ALA A 250 9.25 -3.08 15.49
C ALA A 250 9.58 -1.92 16.45
N LEU A 251 8.71 -1.71 17.42
CA LEU A 251 8.93 -0.78 18.52
C LEU A 251 9.83 -1.41 19.60
N PRO A 252 10.47 -0.59 20.44
CA PRO A 252 11.00 -1.04 21.72
C PRO A 252 9.93 -1.79 22.53
N SER A 253 10.34 -2.82 23.27
CA SER A 253 9.42 -3.80 23.88
C SER A 253 8.38 -3.24 24.88
N HIS A 254 8.58 -2.02 25.37
CA HIS A 254 7.70 -1.35 26.33
C HIS A 254 6.74 -0.34 25.66
N LEU A 255 6.85 -0.14 24.36
CA LEU A 255 6.04 0.82 23.61
C LEU A 255 4.99 0.09 22.77
N THR A 256 3.83 0.72 22.68
CA THR A 256 2.73 0.36 21.79
C THR A 256 2.18 1.61 21.14
N LEU A 257 1.60 1.47 19.95
CA LEU A 257 0.87 2.52 19.26
C LEU A 257 -0.61 2.21 19.24
N ASP A 258 -1.44 3.26 19.28
CA ASP A 258 -2.88 3.14 19.03
C ASP A 258 -3.23 3.36 17.56
N HIS A 259 -2.27 3.85 16.76
CA HIS A 259 -2.36 4.10 15.32
C HIS A 259 -3.42 5.16 14.93
N ARG A 260 -3.87 5.96 15.90
CA ARG A 260 -4.89 7.01 15.73
C ARG A 260 -4.43 8.36 16.26
N THR A 261 -3.70 8.35 17.36
CA THR A 261 -3.14 9.54 17.99
C THR A 261 -2.30 10.30 16.97
N PRO A 262 -2.46 11.63 16.85
CA PRO A 262 -1.67 12.41 15.92
C PRO A 262 -0.18 12.22 16.14
N TRP A 263 0.56 12.05 15.05
CA TRP A 263 2.01 11.95 15.11
C TRP A 263 2.62 13.26 15.59
N VAL A 264 3.51 13.14 16.56
CA VAL A 264 4.46 14.17 16.95
C VAL A 264 5.83 13.51 17.09
N GLU A 265 6.90 14.19 16.69
CA GLU A 265 8.24 13.64 16.79
C GLU A 265 8.52 13.15 18.23
N GLY A 266 8.96 11.90 18.36
CA GLY A 266 9.17 11.19 19.62
C GLY A 266 8.10 10.14 19.92
N ASN A 267 6.86 10.31 19.45
CA ASN A 267 5.77 9.37 19.76
C ASN A 267 5.65 8.20 18.78
N ARG A 268 6.28 8.30 17.59
CA ARG A 268 6.30 7.28 16.52
C ARG A 268 4.92 6.86 15.99
N GLU A 269 3.84 7.54 16.34
CA GLU A 269 2.51 7.25 15.80
C GLU A 269 2.50 7.36 14.27
N ASP A 270 1.79 6.47 13.59
CA ASP A 270 1.74 6.43 12.13
C ASP A 270 0.38 6.88 11.57
N GLY A 271 -0.65 6.99 12.42
CA GLY A 271 -2.00 7.38 12.02
C GLY A 271 -2.68 6.38 11.07
N TYR A 272 -2.25 5.12 11.05
CA TYR A 272 -2.78 4.10 10.15
C TYR A 272 -4.27 3.83 10.36
N LEU A 273 -4.71 3.63 11.62
CA LEU A 273 -6.12 3.40 11.94
C LEU A 273 -6.97 4.65 11.76
N TRP A 274 -6.42 5.84 12.02
CA TRP A 274 -7.10 7.08 11.64
C TRP A 274 -7.34 7.17 10.13
N GLY A 275 -6.35 6.76 9.34
CA GLY A 275 -6.47 6.58 7.89
C GLY A 275 -7.58 5.62 7.48
N LEU A 276 -7.60 4.44 8.10
CA LEU A 276 -8.59 3.41 7.84
C LEU A 276 -10.01 3.85 8.24
N ASP A 277 -10.16 4.55 9.36
CA ASP A 277 -11.44 5.10 9.82
C ASP A 277 -12.00 6.09 8.79
N ASN A 278 -11.19 7.04 8.32
CA ASN A 278 -11.61 7.98 7.29
C ASN A 278 -11.98 7.29 5.97
N LEU A 279 -11.22 6.27 5.55
CA LEU A 279 -11.50 5.51 4.33
C LEU A 279 -12.82 4.74 4.43
N ILE A 280 -13.08 4.09 5.58
CA ILE A 280 -14.36 3.43 5.88
C ILE A 280 -15.50 4.42 5.79
N ASP A 281 -15.36 5.61 6.38
CA ASP A 281 -16.41 6.63 6.40
C ASP A 281 -16.68 7.20 5.01
N ILE A 282 -15.66 7.35 4.16
CA ILE A 282 -15.84 7.80 2.77
C ILE A 282 -16.62 6.77 1.98
N LEU A 283 -16.22 5.49 2.04
CA LEU A 283 -16.92 4.41 1.34
C LEU A 283 -18.35 4.21 1.86
N ALA A 284 -18.58 4.38 3.16
CA ALA A 284 -19.92 4.32 3.73
C ALA A 284 -20.82 5.43 3.16
N ASN A 285 -20.29 6.64 3.00
CA ASN A 285 -21.04 7.78 2.44
C ASN A 285 -21.31 7.69 0.94
N MET A 286 -20.63 6.79 0.21
CA MET A 286 -20.93 6.50 -1.19
C MET A 286 -22.17 5.63 -1.37
N LEU A 287 -22.63 4.98 -0.30
CA LEU A 287 -23.83 4.15 -0.34
C LEU A 287 -25.09 5.02 -0.13
N PRO A 288 -26.22 4.70 -0.78
CA PRO A 288 -27.48 5.37 -0.51
C PRO A 288 -27.83 5.25 0.97
N LEU A 289 -28.38 6.33 1.54
CA LEU A 289 -29.01 6.27 2.86
C LEU A 289 -30.18 5.28 2.79
N THR A 290 -30.06 4.17 3.49
CA THR A 290 -31.17 3.21 3.73
C THR A 290 -32.09 3.74 4.80
#